data_AF-A0A5B8S6R8-F1
#
_entry.id   AF-A0A5B8S6R8-F1
#
_cell.length_a   1.000
_cell.length_b   1.000
_cell.length_c   1.000
_cell.angle_alpha   90.00
_cell.angle_beta   90.00
_cell.angle_gamma   90.00
#
_symmetry.space_group_name_H-M   'P 1'
#
loop_
_entity.id
_entity.type
_entity.pdbx_description
1 polymer ?
#
loop_
_entity_poly.entity_id
_entity_poly.type
_entity_poly.pdbx_seq_one_letter_code
_entity_poly.pdbx_strand_id
1 'polypeptide(L)'
;MPDPGLLDVLRRSGGVVAIARQLDIAPPMALAAATALLPLVRAGFRRDVEQADNRSAGLTSQLEWLEELGGGAMASAVLQNDQAGPHLGEAIVARIFGPGLTQQVVAAAAAQSELPSEIVAQVLPLLAMLSGGYVSARAGHMSEADRLAELGPLLDLAGAPNPLDALIGSADD
;
A
#
# COMPACT_ATOMS: atom_id res chain seq x y z
N MET A 1 11.74 -11.95 17.14
CA MET A 1 11.06 -12.52 15.97
C MET A 1 11.26 -11.52 14.84
N PRO A 2 11.56 -11.92 13.60
CA PRO A 2 11.38 -11.01 12.49
C PRO A 2 9.88 -10.67 12.43
N ASP A 3 9.54 -9.39 12.50
CA ASP A 3 8.17 -8.93 12.34
C ASP A 3 7.62 -9.48 11.02
N PRO A 4 6.43 -10.11 11.00
CA PRO A 4 5.85 -10.61 9.77
C PRO A 4 5.70 -9.43 8.82
N GLY A 5 6.34 -9.50 7.65
CA GLY A 5 6.23 -8.44 6.67
C GLY A 5 4.76 -8.18 6.33
N LEU A 6 4.41 -6.98 5.86
CA LEU A 6 3.04 -6.64 5.48
C LEU A 6 2.45 -7.68 4.50
N LEU A 7 3.26 -8.25 3.60
CA LEU A 7 2.87 -9.36 2.73
C LEU A 7 2.45 -10.62 3.50
N ASP A 8 3.16 -11.01 4.55
CA ASP A 8 2.81 -12.19 5.36
C ASP A 8 1.50 -11.97 6.10
N VAL A 9 1.26 -10.74 6.58
CA VAL A 9 -0.02 -10.37 7.21
C VAL A 9 -1.17 -10.50 6.21
N LEU A 10 -1.00 -9.95 5.00
CA LEU A 10 -2.01 -10.03 3.93
C LEU A 10 -2.26 -11.47 3.45
N ARG A 11 -1.22 -12.32 3.43
CA ARG A 11 -1.36 -13.73 3.08
C ARG A 11 -2.12 -14.50 4.15
N ARG A 12 -1.82 -14.26 5.43
CA ARG A 12 -2.48 -14.93 6.57
C ARG A 12 -3.93 -14.49 6.76
N SER A 13 -4.23 -13.23 6.48
CA SER A 13 -5.59 -12.70 6.59
C SER A 13 -6.51 -13.04 5.42
N GLY A 14 -5.95 -13.58 4.33
CA GLY A 14 -6.69 -13.86 3.11
C GLY A 14 -6.86 -12.66 2.18
N GLY A 15 -6.17 -11.53 2.41
CA GLY A 15 -6.21 -10.35 1.55
C GLY A 15 -5.86 -10.64 0.09
N VAL A 16 -4.81 -11.44 -0.14
CA VAL A 16 -4.42 -11.85 -1.51
C VAL A 16 -5.50 -12.71 -2.18
N VAL A 17 -6.17 -13.58 -1.42
CA VAL A 17 -7.26 -14.41 -1.93
C VAL A 17 -8.50 -13.57 -2.24
N ALA A 18 -8.78 -12.56 -1.43
CA ALA A 18 -9.87 -11.63 -1.65
C ALA A 18 -9.66 -10.81 -2.93
N ILE A 19 -8.44 -10.30 -3.16
CA ILE A 19 -8.06 -9.63 -4.43
C ILE A 19 -8.30 -10.55 -5.62
N ALA A 20 -7.83 -11.81 -5.55
CA ALA A 20 -7.98 -12.76 -6.64
C ALA A 20 -9.46 -12.98 -7.00
N ARG A 21 -10.32 -13.10 -6.00
CA ARG A 21 -11.78 -13.27 -6.17
C ARG A 21 -12.45 -12.02 -6.76
N GLN A 22 -12.05 -10.83 -6.32
CA GLN A 22 -12.62 -9.58 -6.79
C GLN A 22 -12.32 -9.33 -8.27
N LEU A 23 -11.11 -9.67 -8.69
CA LEU A 23 -10.65 -9.44 -10.07
C LEU A 23 -10.93 -10.61 -11.00
N ASP A 24 -11.55 -11.69 -10.51
CA ASP A 24 -11.76 -12.95 -11.25
C ASP A 24 -10.46 -13.50 -11.88
N ILE A 25 -9.35 -13.42 -11.14
CA ILE A 25 -8.03 -13.89 -11.57
C ILE A 25 -7.55 -15.09 -10.74
N ALA A 26 -6.55 -15.81 -11.26
CA ALA A 26 -5.95 -16.91 -10.53
C ALA A 26 -5.23 -16.41 -9.25
N PRO A 27 -5.41 -17.09 -8.09
CA PRO A 27 -4.69 -16.75 -6.85
C PRO A 27 -3.17 -16.57 -6.98
N PRO A 28 -2.43 -17.38 -7.77
CA PRO A 28 -1.00 -17.15 -7.98
C PRO A 28 -0.69 -15.81 -8.69
N MET A 29 -1.57 -15.33 -9.56
CA MET A 29 -1.39 -14.03 -10.23
C MET A 29 -1.57 -12.88 -9.24
N ALA A 30 -2.61 -12.93 -8.41
CA ALA A 30 -2.80 -11.94 -7.34
C ALA A 30 -1.62 -11.91 -6.37
N LEU A 31 -1.06 -13.09 -6.03
CA LEU A 31 0.11 -13.19 -5.17
C LEU A 31 1.37 -12.58 -5.82
N ALA A 32 1.62 -12.87 -7.10
CA ALA A 32 2.75 -12.32 -7.83
C ALA A 32 2.67 -10.80 -7.94
N ALA A 33 1.49 -10.27 -8.31
CA ALA A 33 1.23 -8.83 -8.34
C ALA A 33 1.41 -8.19 -6.95
N ALA A 34 0.83 -8.77 -5.90
CA ALA A 34 0.96 -8.26 -4.54
C ALA A 34 2.43 -8.26 -4.06
N THR A 35 3.20 -9.28 -4.39
CA THR A 35 4.62 -9.38 -4.02
C THR A 35 5.45 -8.28 -4.69
N ALA A 36 5.15 -7.95 -5.95
CA ALA A 36 5.83 -6.89 -6.67
C ALA A 36 5.38 -5.47 -6.25
N LEU A 37 4.08 -5.28 -5.99
CA LEU A 37 3.50 -3.97 -5.68
C LEU A 37 3.69 -3.55 -4.23
N LEU A 38 3.65 -4.47 -3.28
CA LEU A 38 3.70 -4.17 -1.85
C LEU A 38 4.92 -3.33 -1.41
N PRO A 39 6.17 -3.60 -1.86
CA PRO A 39 7.29 -2.72 -1.53
C PRO A 39 7.10 -1.29 -2.08
N LEU A 40 6.47 -1.14 -3.25
CA LEU A 40 6.19 0.16 -3.87
C LEU A 40 5.05 0.89 -3.14
N VAL A 41 3.98 0.20 -2.78
CA VAL A 41 2.87 0.76 -1.98
C VAL A 41 3.36 1.24 -0.62
N ARG A 42 4.15 0.41 0.08
CA ARG A 42 4.80 0.81 1.34
C ARG A 42 5.65 2.05 1.17
N ALA A 43 6.44 2.07 0.09
CA ALA A 43 7.30 3.19 -0.26
C ALA A 43 6.52 4.48 -0.58
N GLY A 44 5.31 4.36 -1.12
CA GLY A 44 4.40 5.49 -1.39
C GLY A 44 3.87 6.11 -0.10
N PHE A 45 3.39 5.28 0.84
CA PHE A 45 2.99 5.75 2.17
C PHE A 45 4.18 6.38 2.90
N ARG A 46 5.36 5.76 2.85
CA ARG A 46 6.56 6.37 3.42
C ARG A 46 6.84 7.74 2.81
N ARG A 47 6.74 7.88 1.49
CA ARG A 47 6.98 9.14 0.79
C ARG A 47 6.01 10.24 1.24
N ASP A 48 4.71 9.93 1.37
CA ASP A 48 3.69 10.88 1.87
C ASP A 48 4.07 11.41 3.26
N VAL A 49 4.54 10.52 4.15
CA VAL A 49 5.03 10.89 5.49
C VAL A 49 6.33 11.72 5.45
N GLU A 50 7.27 11.37 4.56
CA GLU A 50 8.56 12.05 4.41
C GLU A 50 8.45 13.43 3.75
N GLN A 51 7.38 13.69 3.00
CA GLN A 51 7.11 14.99 2.39
C GLN A 51 6.61 16.05 3.38
N ALA A 52 6.20 15.66 4.59
CA ALA A 52 5.80 16.59 5.65
C ALA A 52 7.01 17.22 6.36
N ASP A 53 6.79 18.33 7.08
CA ASP A 53 7.83 19.04 7.84
C ASP A 53 8.59 18.13 8.82
N ASN A 54 7.90 17.16 9.41
CA ASN A 54 8.50 16.10 10.21
C ASN A 54 7.68 14.81 10.11
N ARG A 55 8.34 13.66 10.34
CA ARG A 55 7.73 12.34 10.17
C ARG A 55 6.54 12.10 11.10
N SER A 56 6.54 12.64 12.32
CA SER A 56 5.42 12.48 13.24
C SER A 56 4.17 13.18 12.71
N ALA A 57 4.32 14.42 12.26
CA ALA A 57 3.24 15.20 11.65
C ALA A 57 2.74 14.56 10.34
N GLY A 58 3.66 14.08 9.49
CA GLY A 58 3.31 13.36 8.27
C GLY A 58 2.54 12.07 8.55
N LEU A 59 3.00 11.27 9.51
CA LEU A 59 2.32 10.04 9.92
C LEU A 59 0.93 10.32 10.50
N THR A 60 0.79 11.34 11.34
CA THR A 60 -0.50 11.75 11.90
C THR A 60 -1.46 12.21 10.80
N SER A 61 -1.02 13.10 9.90
CA SER A 61 -1.84 13.57 8.76
C SER A 61 -2.26 12.43 7.83
N GLN A 62 -1.36 11.49 7.55
CA GLN A 62 -1.67 10.32 6.74
C GLN A 62 -2.72 9.43 7.44
N LEU A 63 -2.57 9.19 8.74
CA LEU A 63 -3.52 8.39 9.51
C LEU A 63 -4.89 9.07 9.62
N GLU A 64 -4.94 10.38 9.87
CA GLU A 64 -6.19 11.15 9.91
C GLU A 64 -6.94 11.04 8.57
N TRP A 65 -6.23 11.22 7.46
CA TRP A 65 -6.83 11.07 6.14
C TRP A 65 -7.25 9.63 5.83
N LEU A 66 -6.48 8.62 6.26
CA LEU A 66 -6.90 7.23 6.12
C LEU A 66 -8.15 6.93 6.96
N GLU A 67 -8.27 7.49 8.16
CA GLU A 67 -9.47 7.39 9.00
C GLU A 67 -10.69 8.04 8.31
N GLU A 68 -10.53 9.20 7.66
CA GLU A 68 -11.59 9.84 6.87
C GLU A 68 -12.08 8.96 5.70
N LEU A 69 -11.18 8.18 5.09
CA LEU A 69 -11.53 7.22 4.04
C LEU A 69 -12.16 5.92 4.56
N GLY A 70 -12.21 5.72 5.87
CA GLY A 70 -12.80 4.54 6.53
C GLY A 70 -11.83 3.73 7.39
N GLY A 71 -10.59 4.19 7.56
CA GLY A 71 -9.59 3.64 8.47
C GLY A 71 -9.42 2.12 8.34
N GLY A 72 -9.46 1.43 9.48
CA GLY A 72 -9.36 -0.03 9.52
C GLY A 72 -10.46 -0.79 8.75
N ALA A 73 -11.62 -0.17 8.52
CA ALA A 73 -12.73 -0.81 7.81
C ALA A 73 -12.44 -1.01 6.32
N MET A 74 -11.50 -0.26 5.73
CA MET A 74 -11.07 -0.45 4.34
C MET A 74 -10.53 -1.86 4.09
N ALA A 75 -9.73 -2.39 5.02
CA ALA A 75 -9.20 -3.75 4.90
C ALA A 75 -10.33 -4.78 4.94
N SER A 76 -11.30 -4.59 5.85
CA SER A 76 -12.48 -5.45 5.95
C SER A 76 -13.38 -5.36 4.73
N ALA A 77 -13.48 -4.21 4.08
CA ALA A 77 -14.27 -4.04 2.85
C ALA A 77 -13.69 -4.89 1.70
N VAL A 78 -12.36 -4.85 1.53
CA VAL A 78 -11.68 -5.69 0.52
C VAL A 78 -11.84 -7.18 0.86
N LEU A 79 -11.69 -7.56 2.13
CA LEU A 79 -11.82 -8.97 2.54
C LEU A 79 -13.25 -9.52 2.35
N GLN A 80 -14.27 -8.72 2.60
CA GLN A 80 -15.67 -9.14 2.52
C GLN A 80 -16.21 -9.19 1.08
N ASN A 81 -15.43 -8.74 0.09
CA ASN A 81 -15.94 -8.52 -1.27
C ASN A 81 -17.21 -7.67 -1.26
N ASP A 82 -17.32 -6.76 -0.27
CA ASP A 82 -18.13 -5.57 -0.47
C ASP A 82 -17.56 -4.91 -1.72
N GLN A 83 -18.37 -4.20 -2.51
CA GLN A 83 -17.82 -3.36 -3.58
C GLN A 83 -17.00 -2.23 -2.94
N ALA A 84 -15.86 -2.57 -2.36
CA ALA A 84 -14.87 -1.70 -1.79
C ALA A 84 -14.44 -0.85 -2.96
N GLY A 85 -15.10 0.32 -3.08
CA GLY A 85 -15.22 1.01 -4.34
C GLY A 85 -13.82 1.17 -4.94
N PRO A 86 -13.57 0.73 -6.19
CA PRO A 86 -12.27 0.91 -6.83
C PRO A 86 -11.79 2.37 -6.72
N HIS A 87 -12.74 3.31 -6.69
CA HIS A 87 -12.54 4.73 -6.42
C HIS A 87 -11.81 5.08 -5.11
N LEU A 88 -12.03 4.36 -4.01
CA LEU A 88 -11.30 4.61 -2.75
C LEU A 88 -9.83 4.20 -2.88
N GLY A 89 -9.58 3.02 -3.47
CA GLY A 89 -8.21 2.58 -3.72
C GLY A 89 -7.49 3.46 -4.73
N GLU A 90 -8.18 3.91 -5.77
CA GLU A 90 -7.66 4.87 -6.75
C GLU A 90 -7.29 6.20 -6.08
N ALA A 91 -8.12 6.72 -5.16
CA ALA A 91 -7.81 7.92 -4.40
C ALA A 91 -6.54 7.75 -3.55
N ILE A 92 -6.34 6.56 -2.97
CA ILE A 92 -5.14 6.27 -2.19
C ILE A 92 -3.90 6.22 -3.06
N VAL A 93 -3.97 5.46 -4.17
CA VAL A 93 -2.91 5.37 -5.18
C VAL A 93 -2.55 6.76 -5.71
N ALA A 94 -3.56 7.58 -6.02
CA ALA A 94 -3.37 8.94 -6.51
C ALA A 94 -2.69 9.85 -5.48
N ARG A 95 -2.96 9.67 -4.19
CA ARG A 95 -2.26 10.43 -3.14
C ARG A 95 -0.80 9.99 -2.98
N ILE A 96 -0.56 8.69 -2.82
CA ILE A 96 0.79 8.19 -2.47
C ILE A 96 1.77 8.17 -3.65
N PHE A 97 1.27 8.10 -4.88
CA PHE A 97 2.09 8.09 -6.09
C PHE A 97 1.89 9.33 -6.97
N GLY A 98 0.68 9.89 -7.01
CA GLY A 98 0.35 10.90 -8.02
C GLY A 98 0.19 10.31 -9.43
N PRO A 99 -0.27 11.13 -10.39
CA PRO A 99 -0.60 10.66 -11.73
C PRO A 99 0.61 10.18 -12.55
N GLY A 100 1.80 10.76 -12.33
CA GLY A 100 3.01 10.38 -13.09
C GLY A 100 3.64 9.08 -12.62
N LEU A 101 3.81 8.91 -11.30
CA LEU A 101 4.50 7.76 -10.74
C LEU A 101 3.65 6.48 -10.77
N THR A 102 2.32 6.61 -10.75
CA THR A 102 1.41 5.45 -10.80
C THR A 102 1.69 4.55 -12.01
N GLN A 103 1.91 5.12 -13.20
CA GLN A 103 2.22 4.33 -14.39
C GLN A 103 3.57 3.60 -14.27
N GLN A 104 4.57 4.26 -13.69
CA GLN A 104 5.90 3.66 -13.49
C GLN A 104 5.86 2.52 -12.47
N VAL A 105 5.08 2.68 -11.39
CA VAL A 105 4.85 1.64 -10.37
C VAL A 105 4.19 0.42 -11.01
N VAL A 106 3.16 0.61 -11.83
CA VAL A 106 2.49 -0.47 -12.55
C VAL A 106 3.46 -1.15 -13.52
N ALA A 107 4.23 -0.40 -14.29
CA ALA A 107 5.18 -0.95 -15.25
C ALA A 107 6.31 -1.75 -14.56
N ALA A 108 6.87 -1.21 -13.48
CA ALA A 108 7.91 -1.88 -12.70
C ALA A 108 7.38 -3.17 -12.06
N ALA A 109 6.18 -3.12 -11.48
CA ALA A 109 5.58 -4.30 -10.88
C ALA A 109 5.14 -5.34 -11.92
N ALA A 110 4.69 -4.93 -13.11
CA ALA A 110 4.39 -5.83 -14.22
C ALA A 110 5.65 -6.56 -14.71
N ALA A 111 6.75 -5.83 -14.90
CA ALA A 111 8.04 -6.41 -15.25
C ALA A 111 8.55 -7.40 -14.19
N GLN A 112 8.38 -7.08 -12.91
CA GLN A 112 8.83 -7.94 -11.81
C GLN A 112 7.95 -9.17 -11.59
N SER A 113 6.64 -9.04 -11.79
CA SER A 113 5.67 -10.14 -11.57
C SER A 113 5.43 -11.00 -12.81
N GLU A 114 5.99 -10.62 -13.96
CA GLU A 114 5.73 -11.25 -15.27
C GLU A 114 4.24 -11.30 -15.62
N LEU A 115 3.48 -10.31 -15.14
CA LEU A 115 2.04 -10.16 -15.38
C LEU A 115 1.75 -8.98 -16.32
N PRO A 116 0.64 -9.03 -17.07
CA PRO A 116 0.21 -7.89 -17.87
C PRO A 116 -0.10 -6.69 -16.97
N SER A 117 0.32 -5.50 -17.42
CA SER A 117 0.16 -4.23 -16.70
C SER A 117 -1.29 -3.95 -16.30
N GLU A 118 -2.26 -4.42 -17.09
CA GLU A 118 -3.70 -4.29 -16.82
C GLU A 118 -4.12 -5.02 -15.53
N ILE A 119 -3.56 -6.20 -15.27
CA ILE A 119 -3.86 -6.95 -14.04
C ILE A 119 -3.20 -6.27 -12.85
N VAL A 120 -1.94 -5.86 -13.01
CA VAL A 120 -1.19 -5.15 -11.95
C VAL A 120 -1.88 -3.83 -11.57
N ALA A 121 -2.36 -3.08 -12.57
CA ALA A 121 -3.10 -1.84 -12.35
C ALA A 121 -4.40 -2.07 -11.58
N GLN A 122 -5.09 -3.20 -11.79
CA GLN A 122 -6.31 -3.54 -11.04
C GLN A 122 -6.02 -4.01 -9.61
N VAL A 123 -4.90 -4.71 -9.39
CA VAL A 123 -4.48 -5.16 -8.05
C VAL A 123 -4.04 -3.99 -7.17
N LEU A 124 -3.41 -2.97 -7.76
CA LEU A 124 -2.78 -1.87 -7.04
C LEU A 124 -3.73 -1.09 -6.10
N PRO A 125 -4.92 -0.62 -6.54
CA PRO A 125 -5.90 0.04 -5.67
C PRO A 125 -6.34 -0.81 -4.47
N LEU A 126 -6.63 -2.10 -4.71
CA LEU A 126 -7.08 -3.02 -3.67
C LEU A 126 -5.98 -3.29 -2.65
N LEU A 127 -4.74 -3.41 -3.12
CA LEU A 127 -3.58 -3.59 -2.26
C LEU A 127 -3.28 -2.32 -1.44
N ALA A 128 -3.46 -1.13 -2.03
CA ALA A 128 -3.31 0.14 -1.33
C ALA A 128 -4.35 0.28 -0.21
N MET A 129 -5.63 -0.04 -0.48
CA MET A 129 -6.69 -0.07 0.54
C MET A 129 -6.40 -1.05 1.66
N LEU A 130 -6.01 -2.29 1.33
CA LEU A 130 -5.65 -3.29 2.33
C LEU A 130 -4.49 -2.78 3.20
N SER A 131 -3.42 -2.28 2.58
CA SER A 131 -2.23 -1.80 3.29
C SER A 131 -2.57 -0.60 4.19
N GLY A 132 -3.29 0.39 3.68
CA GLY A 132 -3.73 1.56 4.44
C GLY A 132 -4.70 1.20 5.56
N GLY A 133 -5.61 0.26 5.32
CA GLY A 133 -6.53 -0.25 6.35
C GLY A 133 -5.79 -1.00 7.46
N TYR A 134 -4.78 -1.81 7.13
CA TYR A 134 -3.94 -2.47 8.14
C TYR A 134 -3.15 -1.48 9.00
N VAL A 135 -2.56 -0.47 8.36
CA VAL A 135 -1.81 0.59 9.06
C VAL A 135 -2.75 1.37 9.99
N SER A 136 -3.93 1.75 9.52
CA SER A 136 -4.93 2.49 10.31
C SER A 136 -5.46 1.65 11.47
N ALA A 137 -5.83 0.38 11.22
CA ALA A 137 -6.30 -0.54 12.25
C ALA A 137 -5.25 -0.75 13.36
N ARG A 138 -3.96 -0.77 13.00
CA ARG A 138 -2.86 -0.89 13.97
C ARG A 138 -2.65 0.42 14.75
N ALA A 139 -2.83 1.57 14.10
CA ALA A 139 -2.67 2.90 14.70
C ALA A 139 -3.80 3.29 15.66
N GLY A 140 -5.03 2.83 15.40
CA GLY A 140 -6.24 3.25 16.12
C GLY A 140 -6.22 2.98 17.63
N HIS A 141 -5.35 2.09 18.11
CA HIS A 141 -5.21 1.75 19.53
C HIS A 141 -3.94 2.34 20.19
N MET A 142 -3.18 3.18 19.48
CA MET A 142 -1.84 3.63 19.89
C MET A 142 -1.78 5.13 20.14
N SER A 143 -0.92 5.54 21.09
CA SER A 143 -0.53 6.93 21.27
C SER A 143 0.36 7.39 20.10
N GLU A 144 0.48 8.70 19.88
CA GLU A 144 1.32 9.25 18.78
C GLU A 144 2.78 8.77 18.85
N ALA A 145 3.35 8.71 20.06
CA ALA A 145 4.71 8.22 20.27
C ALA A 145 4.83 6.72 19.92
N ASP A 146 3.82 5.92 20.27
CA ASP A 146 3.79 4.49 19.96
C ASP A 146 3.56 4.23 18.47
N ARG A 147 2.75 5.07 17.80
CA ARG A 147 2.49 4.98 16.36
C ARG A 147 3.78 5.08 15.56
N LEU A 148 4.64 6.06 15.85
CA LEU A 148 5.91 6.18 15.13
C LEU A 148 6.85 5.00 15.41
N ALA A 149 6.88 4.50 16.65
CA ALA A 149 7.72 3.37 17.03
C ALA A 149 7.27 2.05 16.36
N GLU A 150 5.97 1.85 16.21
CA GLU A 150 5.38 0.61 15.66
C GLU A 150 5.19 0.67 14.14
N LEU A 151 4.73 1.79 13.60
CA LEU A 151 4.51 1.97 12.16
C LEU A 151 5.79 2.38 11.43
N GLY A 152 6.77 2.95 12.13
CA GLY A 152 8.09 3.30 11.60
C GLY A 152 8.75 2.13 10.86
N PRO A 153 8.98 0.98 11.53
CA PRO A 153 9.52 -0.21 10.91
C PRO A 153 8.60 -0.81 9.84
N LEU A 154 7.27 -0.76 10.05
CA LEU A 154 6.29 -1.30 9.11
C LEU A 154 6.31 -0.57 7.76
N LEU A 155 6.44 0.76 7.79
CA LEU A 155 6.54 1.64 6.63
C LEU A 155 7.99 1.83 6.15
N ASP A 156 8.97 1.23 6.84
CA ASP A 156 10.39 1.36 6.53
C ASP A 156 10.88 2.83 6.57
N LEU A 157 10.38 3.61 7.54
CA LEU A 157 10.66 5.04 7.75
C LEU A 157 12.08 5.31 8.30
N ALA A 158 12.82 4.27 8.69
CA ALA A 158 14.18 4.34 9.21
C ALA A 158 15.22 3.69 8.29
N GLY A 159 14.80 3.19 7.12
CA GLY A 159 15.57 2.28 6.29
C GLY A 159 16.24 2.90 5.06
N ALA A 160 16.40 2.06 4.03
CA ALA A 160 17.09 2.32 2.78
C ALA A 160 16.46 3.46 1.94
N PRO A 161 17.17 4.02 0.95
CA PRO A 161 16.61 5.00 0.02
C PRO A 161 15.31 4.50 -0.60
N ASN A 162 14.37 5.41 -0.81
CA ASN A 162 13.03 5.06 -1.23
C ASN A 162 13.07 4.46 -2.65
N PRO A 163 12.56 3.24 -2.92
CA PRO A 163 12.64 2.63 -4.25
C PRO A 163 11.85 3.43 -5.28
N LEU A 164 10.91 4.29 -4.86
CA LEU A 164 10.23 5.22 -5.74
C LEU A 164 11.16 6.35 -6.23
N ASP A 165 12.16 6.75 -5.46
CA ASP A 165 13.12 7.77 -5.90
C ASP A 165 13.97 7.26 -7.07
N ALA A 166 14.25 5.95 -7.13
CA ALA A 166 14.93 5.33 -8.26
C ALA A 166 14.05 5.37 -9.53
N LEU A 167 12.74 5.17 -9.40
CA LEU A 167 11.80 5.26 -10.53
C LEU A 167 11.70 6.70 -11.05
N ILE A 168 11.62 7.69 -10.15
CA ILE A 168 11.58 9.11 -10.52
C ILE A 168 12.88 9.52 -11.21
N GLY A 169 14.04 9.09 -10.69
CA GLY A 169 15.35 9.38 -11.29
C GLY A 169 15.52 8.77 -12.67
N SER A 170 14.91 7.61 -12.95
CA SER A 170 14.94 6.98 -14.27
C SER A 170 14.01 7.61 -15.32
N ALA A 171 13.14 8.56 -14.93
CA ALA A 171 12.22 9.22 -15.85
C ALA A 171 12.76 10.53 -16.44
N ASP A 172 13.91 11.01 -15.95
CA ASP A 172 14.56 12.27 -16.38
C ASP A 172 15.80 12.04 -17.28
N ASP A 173 16.14 10.78 -17.60
CA ASP A 173 17.27 10.40 -18.48
C ASP A 173 16.81 10.03 -19.91
#